data_AF-A0A0T6B2E5-F1
#
_entry.id   AF-A0A0T6B2E5-F1
#
_cell.length_a   1.000
_cell.length_b   1.000
_cell.length_c   1.000
_cell.angle_alpha   90.00
_cell.angle_beta   90.00
_cell.angle_gamma   90.00
#
_symmetry.space_group_name_H-M   'P 1'
#
loop_
_entity.id
_entity.type
_entity.pdbx_description
1 polymer ?
#
loop_
_entity_poly.entity_id
_entity_poly.type
_entity_poly.pdbx_seq_one_letter_code
_entity_poly.pdbx_strand_id
1 'polypeptide(L)'
;MNTEESLNYAINLWKELMDVGHVPARRAVTFFAGLLLKHNKADVCLEILSTVQNQQYTTIRNLKVLTLTKLNRLDDTIPILKSILQIEAGAQVLTFNKDVLDTLGEQLEKENNTELLSEFKHLMKIFEDEKHISDLSLDQQLTSEITTRMWKQDRNQNRFQSSRPFRPRPNLQRQQVTLHDME
;
A
#
# COMPACT_ATOMS: atom_id res chain seq x y z
N MET A 1 13.80 11.70 -19.52
CA MET A 1 12.79 11.40 -18.48
C MET A 1 13.30 10.46 -17.36
N ASN A 2 14.59 10.15 -17.30
CA ASN A 2 15.23 9.54 -16.12
C ASN A 2 16.61 10.21 -15.93
N THR A 3 16.60 11.53 -15.76
CA THR A 3 17.82 12.33 -15.59
C THR A 3 17.98 12.72 -14.13
N GLU A 4 19.23 12.90 -13.70
CA GLU A 4 19.54 13.35 -12.34
C GLU A 4 18.87 14.70 -12.02
N GLU A 5 18.75 15.59 -13.01
CA GLU A 5 18.00 16.84 -12.90
C GLU A 5 16.53 16.61 -12.55
N SER A 6 15.87 15.66 -13.23
CA SER A 6 14.46 15.31 -12.96
C SER A 6 14.30 14.74 -11.55
N LEU A 7 15.28 13.97 -11.08
CA LEU A 7 15.29 13.43 -9.71
C LEU A 7 15.42 14.54 -8.67
N ASN A 8 16.35 15.47 -8.87
CA ASN A 8 16.57 16.59 -7.94
C ASN A 8 15.33 17.49 -7.86
N TYR A 9 14.71 17.77 -9.01
CA TYR A 9 13.43 18.47 -9.05
C TYR A 9 12.34 17.74 -8.26
N ALA A 10 12.20 16.42 -8.46
CA ALA A 10 11.21 15.62 -7.73
C ALA A 10 11.46 15.58 -6.22
N ILE A 11 12.72 15.51 -5.78
CA ILE A 11 13.10 15.55 -4.36
C ILE A 11 12.73 16.91 -3.75
N ASN A 12 13.00 18.02 -4.45
CA ASN A 12 12.67 19.35 -3.94
C ASN A 12 11.15 19.53 -3.82
N LEU A 13 10.39 19.14 -4.85
CA LEU A 13 8.93 19.19 -4.82
C LEU A 13 8.36 18.31 -3.70
N TRP A 14 8.95 17.14 -3.46
CA TRP A 14 8.55 16.26 -2.36
C TRP A 14 8.78 16.92 -0.99
N LYS A 15 9.91 17.59 -0.79
CA LYS A 15 10.19 18.32 0.46
C LYS A 15 9.18 19.45 0.67
N GLU A 16 8.92 20.26 -0.35
CA GLU A 16 7.92 21.34 -0.29
C GLU A 16 6.53 20.80 0.07
N LEU A 17 6.12 19.68 -0.53
CA LEU A 17 4.85 19.02 -0.22
C LEU A 17 4.76 18.58 1.26
N MET A 18 5.84 18.01 1.78
CA MET A 18 5.91 17.56 3.17
C MET A 18 5.95 18.73 4.15
N ASP A 19 6.64 19.82 3.82
CA ASP A 19 6.74 21.03 4.66
C ASP A 19 5.37 21.71 4.82
N VAL A 20 4.53 21.67 3.79
CA VAL A 20 3.14 22.19 3.84
C VAL A 20 2.19 21.20 4.54
N GLY A 21 2.66 20.00 4.89
CA GLY A 21 1.86 18.96 5.55
C GLY A 21 0.86 18.26 4.62
N HIS A 22 1.08 18.32 3.30
CA HIS A 22 0.21 17.63 2.35
C HIS A 22 0.51 16.13 2.31
N VAL A 23 -0.50 15.30 2.07
CA VAL A 23 -0.35 13.85 1.89
C VAL A 23 -0.41 13.53 0.41
N PRO A 24 0.71 13.18 -0.24
CA PRO A 24 0.72 12.97 -1.68
C PRO A 24 -0.16 11.78 -2.10
N ALA A 25 -0.73 11.87 -3.30
CA ALA A 25 -1.50 10.76 -3.86
C ALA A 25 -0.63 9.51 -4.00
N ARG A 26 -1.18 8.34 -3.66
CA ARG A 26 -0.45 7.06 -3.69
C ARG A 26 0.33 6.82 -4.98
N ARG A 27 -0.27 7.12 -6.15
CA ARG A 27 0.39 6.97 -7.46
C ARG A 27 1.63 7.87 -7.58
N ALA A 28 1.57 9.10 -7.08
CA ALA A 28 2.71 10.00 -7.04
C ALA A 28 3.83 9.42 -6.16
N VAL A 29 3.47 8.88 -4.98
CA VAL A 29 4.44 8.23 -4.08
C VAL A 29 5.12 7.04 -4.74
N THR A 30 4.35 6.12 -5.33
CA THR A 30 4.90 4.91 -5.97
C THR A 30 5.74 5.25 -7.19
N PHE A 31 5.36 6.30 -7.94
CA PHE A 31 6.13 6.74 -9.10
C PHE A 31 7.45 7.38 -8.69
N PHE A 32 7.43 8.23 -7.66
CA PHE A 32 8.64 8.83 -7.10
C PHE A 32 9.57 7.78 -6.50
N ALA A 33 9.03 6.79 -5.77
CA ALA A 33 9.79 5.65 -5.26
C ALA A 33 10.46 4.85 -6.40
N GLY A 34 9.73 4.57 -7.49
CA GLY A 34 10.29 3.93 -8.67
C GLY A 34 11.46 4.73 -9.29
N LEU A 35 11.34 6.05 -9.35
CA LEU A 35 12.43 6.93 -9.82
C LEU A 35 13.66 6.86 -8.90
N LEU A 36 13.46 6.90 -7.58
CA LEU A 36 14.55 6.78 -6.59
C LEU A 36 15.31 5.45 -6.74
N LEU A 37 14.59 4.34 -6.93
CA LEU A 37 15.20 3.03 -7.14
C LEU A 37 16.05 2.96 -8.41
N LYS A 38 15.64 3.63 -9.49
CA LYS A 38 16.43 3.71 -10.73
C LYS A 38 17.73 4.50 -10.56
N HIS A 39 17.74 5.46 -9.64
CA HIS A 39 18.92 6.25 -9.30
C HIS A 39 19.70 5.70 -8.08
N ASN A 40 19.49 4.44 -7.70
CA ASN A 40 20.17 3.77 -6.60
C ASN A 40 20.03 4.46 -5.21
N LYS A 41 18.96 5.23 -5.00
CA LYS A 41 18.61 5.84 -3.71
C LYS A 41 17.59 4.99 -2.96
N ALA A 42 17.94 3.74 -2.68
CA ALA A 42 17.04 2.76 -2.06
C ALA A 42 16.73 3.08 -0.59
N ASP A 43 17.67 3.70 0.11
CA ASP A 43 17.54 4.24 1.47
C ASP A 43 16.39 5.26 1.56
N VAL A 44 16.44 6.29 0.71
CA VAL A 44 15.40 7.32 0.64
C VAL A 44 14.08 6.71 0.19
N CYS A 45 14.11 5.77 -0.78
CA CYS A 45 12.92 5.06 -1.23
C CYS A 45 12.18 4.37 -0.07
N LEU A 46 12.91 3.72 0.84
CA LEU A 46 12.31 3.03 1.99
C LEU A 46 11.63 4.01 2.95
N GLU A 47 12.23 5.17 3.20
CA GLU A 47 11.61 6.24 4.00
C GLU A 47 10.30 6.69 3.38
N ILE A 48 10.32 7.02 2.08
CA ILE A 48 9.14 7.45 1.34
C ILE A 48 8.04 6.38 1.39
N LEU A 49 8.36 5.12 1.14
CA LEU A 49 7.37 4.03 1.17
C LEU A 49 6.78 3.83 2.56
N SER A 50 7.53 4.13 3.63
CA SER A 50 7.05 4.02 5.01
C SER A 50 6.03 5.09 5.39
N THR A 51 5.98 6.21 4.67
CA THR A 51 4.98 7.27 4.91
C THR A 51 3.58 6.91 4.40
N VAL A 52 3.43 5.87 3.56
CA VAL A 52 2.14 5.52 2.97
C VAL A 52 1.23 4.85 4.00
N GLN A 53 -0.01 5.32 4.11
CA GLN A 53 -0.97 4.81 5.11
C GLN A 53 -1.31 3.32 4.94
N ASN A 54 -1.53 2.87 3.70
CA ASN A 54 -1.87 1.48 3.42
C ASN A 54 -0.73 0.80 2.69
N GLN A 55 -0.03 -0.06 3.44
CA GLN A 55 1.15 -0.79 3.03
C GLN A 55 0.84 -2.07 2.24
N GLN A 56 -0.43 -2.46 2.16
CA GLN A 56 -0.87 -3.71 1.55
C GLN A 56 -1.20 -3.58 0.05
N TYR A 57 -1.02 -2.40 -0.55
CA TYR A 57 -1.21 -2.27 -2.00
C TYR A 57 -0.13 -3.04 -2.76
N THR A 58 -0.53 -3.83 -3.77
CA THR A 58 0.34 -4.59 -4.68
C THR A 58 1.58 -3.81 -5.07
N THR A 59 1.44 -2.62 -5.67
CA THR A 59 2.58 -1.81 -6.13
C THR A 59 3.53 -1.40 -4.99
N ILE A 60 3.01 -1.10 -3.80
CA ILE A 60 3.82 -0.70 -2.64
C ILE A 60 4.58 -1.91 -2.10
N ARG A 61 3.94 -3.07 -1.99
CA ARG A 61 4.60 -4.31 -1.57
C ARG A 61 5.74 -4.68 -2.52
N ASN A 62 5.51 -4.64 -3.83
CA ASN A 62 6.53 -4.88 -4.85
C ASN A 62 7.71 -3.90 -4.73
N LEU A 63 7.43 -2.60 -4.62
CA LEU A 63 8.47 -1.59 -4.41
C LEU A 63 9.25 -1.82 -3.11
N LYS A 64 8.58 -2.20 -2.03
CA LYS A 64 9.24 -2.48 -0.74
C LYS A 64 10.17 -3.67 -0.82
N VAL A 65 9.72 -4.79 -1.38
CA VAL A 65 10.55 -5.98 -1.59
C VAL A 65 11.78 -5.60 -2.41
N LEU A 66 11.59 -4.95 -3.56
CA LEU A 66 12.69 -4.52 -4.41
C LEU A 66 13.66 -3.56 -3.70
N THR A 67 13.14 -2.64 -2.89
CA THR A 67 13.95 -1.69 -2.11
C THR A 67 14.81 -2.42 -1.07
N LEU A 68 14.21 -3.36 -0.33
CA LEU A 68 14.91 -4.16 0.68
C LEU A 68 15.97 -5.06 0.04
N THR A 69 15.68 -5.65 -1.13
CA THR A 69 16.66 -6.39 -1.93
C THR A 69 17.85 -5.52 -2.29
N LYS A 70 17.62 -4.27 -2.75
CA LYS A 70 18.70 -3.32 -3.07
C LYS A 70 19.50 -2.86 -1.85
N LEU A 71 18.90 -2.86 -0.66
CA LEU A 71 19.56 -2.54 0.62
C LEU A 71 20.24 -3.74 1.27
N ASN A 72 20.22 -4.91 0.60
CA ASN A 72 20.73 -6.17 1.12
C ASN A 72 20.09 -6.60 2.47
N ARG A 73 18.83 -6.23 2.68
CA ARG A 73 18.02 -6.59 3.85
C ARG A 73 17.07 -7.73 3.49
N LEU A 74 17.63 -8.88 3.12
CA LEU A 74 16.88 -9.98 2.53
C LEU A 74 15.94 -10.66 3.54
N ASP A 75 16.33 -10.76 4.81
CA ASP A 75 15.49 -11.30 5.90
C ASP A 75 14.16 -10.55 6.03
N ASP A 76 14.17 -9.23 5.84
CA ASP A 76 12.99 -8.37 5.95
C ASP A 76 12.00 -8.58 4.79
N THR A 77 12.42 -9.24 3.69
CA THR A 77 11.54 -9.51 2.55
C THR A 77 10.59 -10.67 2.82
N ILE A 78 11.02 -11.69 3.56
CA ILE A 78 10.24 -12.91 3.83
C ILE A 78 8.92 -12.62 4.57
N PRO A 79 8.89 -11.81 5.64
CA PRO A 79 7.63 -11.43 6.29
C PRO A 79 6.64 -10.74 5.34
N ILE A 80 7.13 -9.94 4.39
CA ILE A 80 6.29 -9.27 3.39
C ILE A 80 5.66 -10.31 2.45
N LEU A 81 6.44 -11.28 1.98
CA LEU A 81 5.94 -12.38 1.15
C LEU A 81 4.87 -13.20 1.91
N LYS A 82 5.17 -13.62 3.15
CA LYS A 82 4.25 -14.41 3.98
C LYS A 82 2.95 -13.68 4.32
N SER A 83 2.97 -12.36 4.42
CA SER A 83 1.78 -11.57 4.76
C SER A 83 0.61 -11.77 3.80
N ILE A 84 0.88 -12.24 2.58
CA ILE A 84 -0.13 -12.44 1.55
C ILE A 84 -0.88 -13.74 1.74
N LEU A 85 -0.22 -14.78 2.24
CA LEU A 85 -0.83 -16.06 2.58
C LEU A 85 -1.86 -15.93 3.71
N GLN A 86 -1.79 -14.85 4.49
CA GLN A 86 -2.72 -14.58 5.60
C GLN A 86 -3.98 -13.82 5.15
N ILE A 87 -4.01 -13.31 3.91
CA ILE A 87 -5.17 -12.56 3.39
C ILE A 87 -6.15 -13.58 2.83
N GLU A 88 -7.33 -13.69 3.45
CA GLU A 88 -8.33 -14.72 3.13
C GLU A 88 -8.58 -14.89 1.62
N ALA A 89 -8.61 -16.16 1.21
CA ALA A 89 -8.85 -16.66 -0.14
C ALA A 89 -10.26 -16.29 -0.64
N GLY A 90 -10.42 -15.07 -1.15
CA GLY A 90 -11.66 -14.62 -1.78
C GLY A 90 -11.46 -13.87 -3.08
N ALA A 91 -10.26 -13.35 -3.34
CA ALA A 91 -9.94 -12.66 -4.57
C ALA A 91 -8.57 -13.11 -5.06
N GLN A 92 -8.52 -13.68 -6.27
CA GLN A 92 -7.28 -13.90 -7.03
C GLN A 92 -6.68 -12.53 -7.35
N VAL A 93 -6.04 -11.91 -6.36
CA VAL A 93 -5.35 -10.63 -6.53
C VAL A 93 -3.92 -10.95 -6.90
N LEU A 94 -3.58 -10.69 -8.16
CA LEU A 94 -2.19 -10.64 -8.62
C LEU A 94 -1.43 -9.68 -7.71
N THR A 95 -0.46 -10.23 -6.98
CA THR A 95 0.12 -9.56 -5.81
C THR A 95 1.60 -9.22 -5.99
N PHE A 96 2.35 -10.04 -6.74
CA PHE A 96 3.73 -9.74 -7.06
C PHE A 96 3.96 -9.71 -8.56
N ASN A 97 4.82 -8.80 -9.01
CA ASN A 97 5.34 -8.79 -10.36
C ASN A 97 6.48 -9.81 -10.46
N LYS A 98 6.52 -10.54 -11.58
CA LYS A 98 7.53 -11.56 -11.81
C LYS A 98 8.96 -11.01 -11.74
N ASP A 99 9.20 -9.84 -12.33
CA ASP A 99 10.50 -9.18 -12.35
C ASP A 99 11.06 -8.87 -10.96
N VAL A 100 10.19 -8.54 -10.00
CA VAL A 100 10.59 -8.28 -8.61
C VAL A 100 11.02 -9.57 -7.89
N LEU A 101 10.29 -10.67 -8.08
CA LEU A 101 10.61 -11.96 -7.49
C LEU A 101 11.89 -12.54 -8.09
N ASP A 102 12.06 -12.43 -9.41
CA ASP A 102 13.28 -12.87 -10.10
C ASP A 102 14.51 -12.12 -9.55
N THR A 103 14.41 -10.79 -9.40
CA THR A 103 15.49 -9.96 -8.82
C THR A 103 15.84 -10.37 -7.38
N LEU A 104 14.84 -10.70 -6.56
CA LEU A 104 15.05 -11.18 -5.20
C LEU A 104 15.74 -12.55 -5.19
N GLY A 105 15.30 -13.47 -6.06
CA GLY A 105 15.90 -14.79 -6.20
C GLY A 105 17.37 -14.73 -6.59
N GLU A 106 17.71 -13.92 -7.59
CA GLU A 106 19.10 -13.71 -8.01
C GLU A 106 19.98 -13.15 -6.88
N GLN A 107 19.45 -12.23 -6.07
CA GLN A 107 20.20 -11.65 -4.95
C GLN A 107 20.39 -12.67 -3.81
N LEU A 108 19.37 -13.48 -3.50
CA LEU A 108 19.48 -14.56 -2.52
C LEU A 108 20.51 -15.62 -2.91
N GLU A 109 20.58 -15.96 -4.20
CA GLU A 109 21.60 -16.89 -4.71
C GLU A 109 23.01 -16.31 -4.60
N LYS A 110 23.18 -14.99 -4.79
CA LYS A 110 24.48 -14.30 -4.61
C LYS A 110 24.92 -14.22 -3.14
N GLU A 111 24.00 -13.97 -2.22
CA GLU A 111 24.26 -13.92 -0.77
C GLU A 111 24.66 -15.30 -0.21
N ASN A 112 24.30 -16.37 -0.93
CA ASN A 112 24.57 -17.77 -0.58
C ASN A 112 23.96 -18.21 0.77
N ASN A 113 22.86 -17.56 1.18
CA ASN A 113 22.11 -17.93 2.37
C ASN A 113 21.13 -19.07 2.05
N THR A 114 21.51 -20.29 2.39
CA THR A 114 20.75 -21.51 2.07
C THR A 114 19.38 -21.57 2.75
N GLU A 115 19.24 -20.98 3.94
CA GLU A 115 17.99 -21.00 4.70
C GLU A 115 16.95 -20.11 4.02
N LEU A 116 17.28 -18.84 3.81
CA LEU A 116 16.41 -17.88 3.12
C LEU A 116 16.07 -18.33 1.69
N LEU A 117 17.03 -18.90 0.97
CA LEU A 117 16.80 -19.41 -0.38
C LEU A 117 15.79 -20.58 -0.39
N SER A 118 15.88 -21.48 0.59
CA SER A 118 14.95 -22.61 0.71
C SER A 118 13.53 -22.13 1.01
N GLU A 119 13.40 -21.15 1.89
CA GLU A 119 12.13 -20.55 2.27
C GLU A 119 11.51 -19.76 1.12
N PHE A 120 12.32 -18.96 0.42
CA PHE A 120 11.89 -18.26 -0.79
C PHE A 120 11.38 -19.23 -1.87
N LYS A 121 12.10 -20.32 -2.14
CA LYS A 121 11.66 -21.35 -3.10
C LYS A 121 10.34 -21.99 -2.71
N HIS A 122 10.11 -22.22 -1.41
CA HIS A 122 8.84 -22.73 -0.91
C HIS A 122 7.70 -21.73 -1.17
N LEU A 123 7.91 -20.44 -0.87
CA LEU A 123 6.93 -19.39 -1.11
C LEU A 123 6.62 -19.19 -2.59
N MET A 124 7.64 -19.25 -3.47
CA MET A 124 7.46 -19.16 -4.92
C MET A 124 6.51 -20.23 -5.44
N LYS A 125 6.67 -21.47 -4.98
CA LYS A 125 5.78 -22.57 -5.37
C LYS A 125 4.33 -22.30 -4.96
N ILE A 126 4.10 -21.79 -3.76
CA ILE A 126 2.76 -21.43 -3.29
C ILE A 126 2.17 -20.30 -4.16
N PHE A 127 2.95 -19.27 -4.47
CA PHE A 127 2.48 -18.16 -5.30
C PHE A 127 2.16 -18.57 -6.74
N GLU A 128 2.89 -19.54 -7.29
CA GLU A 128 2.58 -20.13 -8.60
C GLU A 128 1.28 -20.94 -8.55
N ASP A 129 1.13 -21.81 -7.55
CA ASP A 129 -0.06 -22.66 -7.36
C ASP A 129 -1.33 -21.82 -7.15
N GLU A 130 -1.23 -20.73 -6.38
CA GLU A 130 -2.33 -19.82 -6.05
C GLU A 130 -2.55 -18.69 -7.08
N LYS A 131 -1.72 -18.61 -8.13
CA LYS A 131 -1.75 -17.57 -9.18
C LYS A 131 -1.63 -16.14 -8.63
N HIS A 132 -0.71 -15.91 -7.70
CA HIS A 132 -0.41 -14.60 -7.13
C HIS A 132 0.63 -13.79 -7.91
N ILE A 133 1.20 -14.35 -8.99
CA ILE A 133 2.24 -13.72 -9.80
C ILE A 133 1.63 -13.07 -11.05
N SER A 134 1.98 -11.80 -11.29
CA SER A 134 1.61 -11.03 -12.47
C SER A 134 2.72 -11.10 -13.53
N ASP A 135 2.31 -11.24 -14.80
CA ASP A 135 3.21 -11.16 -15.96
C ASP A 135 3.64 -9.73 -16.31
N LEU A 136 2.96 -8.72 -15.76
CA LEU A 136 3.33 -7.31 -15.97
C LEU A 136 4.59 -6.98 -15.17
N SER A 137 5.52 -6.23 -15.77
CA SER A 137 6.67 -5.71 -15.02
C SER A 137 6.24 -4.61 -14.05
N LEU A 138 7.02 -4.41 -12.97
CA LEU A 138 6.77 -3.34 -12.01
C LEU A 138 6.78 -1.97 -12.70
N ASP A 139 7.73 -1.76 -13.62
CA ASP A 139 7.83 -0.52 -14.40
C ASP A 139 6.57 -0.28 -15.24
N GLN A 140 6.08 -1.29 -15.96
CA GLN A 140 4.83 -1.20 -16.73
C GLN A 140 3.64 -0.92 -15.81
N GLN A 141 3.58 -1.55 -14.64
CA GLN A 141 2.53 -1.28 -13.67
C GLN A 141 2.58 0.15 -13.15
N LEU A 142 3.77 0.72 -12.92
CA LEU A 142 3.95 2.11 -12.47
C LEU A 142 3.55 3.12 -13.53
N THR A 143 3.90 2.88 -14.81
CA THR A 143 3.61 3.77 -15.94
C THR A 143 2.26 3.51 -16.59
N SER A 144 1.49 2.53 -16.11
CA SER A 144 0.14 2.26 -16.62
C SER A 144 -0.76 3.49 -16.48
N GLU A 145 -1.59 3.71 -17.50
CA GLU A 145 -2.53 4.82 -17.51
C GLU A 145 -3.45 4.78 -16.28
N ILE A 146 -3.77 5.97 -15.75
CA ILE A 146 -4.73 6.10 -14.67
C ILE A 146 -6.12 5.84 -15.24
N THR A 147 -6.57 4.59 -15.17
CA THR A 147 -7.95 4.27 -15.50
C THR A 147 -8.83 4.80 -14.38
N THR A 148 -9.50 5.92 -14.60
CA THR A 148 -10.69 6.27 -13.82
C THR A 148 -11.73 5.21 -14.11
N ARG A 149 -11.79 4.16 -13.29
CA ARG A 149 -13.03 3.41 -13.17
C ARG A 149 -14.05 4.42 -12.66
N MET A 150 -14.87 4.96 -13.57
CA MET A 150 -16.10 5.62 -13.18
C MET A 150 -16.75 4.65 -12.22
N TRP A 151 -16.83 5.00 -10.94
CA TRP A 151 -17.74 4.32 -10.06
C TRP A 151 -19.07 4.41 -10.78
N LYS A 152 -19.55 3.28 -11.33
CA LYS A 152 -20.97 3.10 -11.56
C LYS A 152 -21.55 3.26 -10.18
N GLN A 153 -21.91 4.50 -9.89
CA GLN A 153 -22.76 4.82 -8.79
C GLN A 153 -24.06 4.14 -9.19
N ASP A 154 -24.19 2.86 -8.86
CA ASP A 154 -25.49 2.28 -8.51
C ASP A 154 -25.93 3.05 -7.26
N ARG A 155 -26.27 4.32 -7.49
CA ARG A 155 -27.31 5.06 -6.80
C ARG A 155 -28.53 4.21 -7.04
N ASN A 156 -28.64 3.16 -6.24
CA ASN A 156 -29.82 2.37 -6.08
C ASN A 156 -30.94 3.38 -5.82
N GLN A 157 -31.73 3.64 -6.86
CA GLN A 157 -32.84 4.59 -6.90
C GLN A 157 -34.00 4.19 -5.98
N ASN A 158 -33.79 3.28 -5.02
CA ASN A 158 -34.84 2.71 -4.20
C ASN A 158 -34.52 2.69 -2.69
N ARG A 159 -34.37 3.86 -2.07
CA ARG A 159 -34.62 4.02 -0.62
C ARG A 159 -35.45 5.28 -0.32
N PHE A 160 -36.59 5.39 -0.98
CA PHE A 160 -37.73 6.21 -0.53
C PHE A 160 -38.95 5.34 -0.21
N GLN A 161 -38.77 4.15 0.37
CA GLN A 161 -39.86 3.38 0.95
C GLN A 161 -39.36 2.55 2.15
N SER A 162 -39.45 3.13 3.35
CA SER A 162 -39.78 2.36 4.56
C SER A 162 -40.20 3.32 5.65
N SER A 163 -41.51 3.47 5.76
CA SER A 163 -42.24 4.08 6.85
C SER A 163 -41.74 3.54 8.20
N ARG A 164 -41.09 4.39 9.00
CA ARG A 164 -40.97 4.16 10.45
C ARG A 164 -41.72 5.29 11.15
N PRO A 165 -42.78 5.01 11.92
CA PRO A 165 -43.47 6.04 12.68
C PRO A 165 -42.52 6.61 13.74
N PHE A 166 -42.46 7.94 13.77
CA PHE A 166 -41.77 8.74 14.76
C PHE A 166 -42.24 8.31 16.17
N ARG A 167 -41.37 7.68 16.97
CA ARG A 167 -41.64 7.51 18.41
C ARG A 167 -41.23 8.81 19.11
N PRO A 168 -42.14 9.52 19.81
CA PRO A 168 -41.76 10.64 20.66
C PRO A 168 -40.87 10.12 21.80
N ARG A 169 -39.76 10.82 22.06
CA ARG A 169 -38.91 10.56 23.24
C ARG A 169 -39.71 10.86 24.52
N PRO A 170 -39.72 9.98 25.53
CA PRO A 170 -40.31 10.29 26.82
C PRO A 170 -39.60 11.45 27.50
N ASN A 171 -40.39 12.38 28.04
CA ASN A 171 -39.96 13.52 28.85
C ASN A 171 -38.96 13.11 29.94
N LEU A 172 -37.77 13.72 29.93
CA LEU A 172 -37.00 13.85 31.16
C LEU A 172 -37.77 14.79 32.09
N GLN A 173 -38.38 14.21 33.13
CA GLN A 173 -38.81 14.95 34.30
C GLN A 173 -37.61 15.73 34.85
N ARG A 174 -37.70 17.07 34.80
CA ARG A 174 -36.89 17.95 35.65
C ARG A 174 -37.19 17.58 37.10
N GLN A 175 -36.26 16.89 37.75
CA GLN A 175 -36.23 16.83 39.22
C GLN A 175 -36.04 18.26 39.74
N GLN A 176 -36.91 18.60 40.69
CA GLN A 176 -36.89 19.83 41.47
C GLN A 176 -35.58 19.91 42.26
N VAL A 177 -34.92 21.07 42.22
CA VAL A 177 -33.96 21.45 43.26
C VAL A 177 -34.73 22.37 44.20
N THR A 178 -35.03 21.83 45.38
CA THR A 178 -35.46 22.57 46.57
C THR A 178 -34.35 23.54 46.99
N LEU A 179 -34.65 24.84 47.00
CA LEU A 179 -33.91 25.83 47.76
C LEU A 179 -34.72 26.11 49.04
N HIS A 180 -34.33 25.46 50.13
CA HIS A 180 -34.42 26.07 51.45
C HIS A 180 -33.18 26.96 51.63
N ASP A 181 -33.36 28.04 52.39
CA ASP A 181 -32.35 28.99 52.87
C ASP A 181 -31.87 30.05 51.88
N MET A 182 -32.63 31.14 51.77
CA MET A 182 -32.11 32.50 51.98
C MET A 182 -33.25 33.42 52.49
N GLU A 183 -33.14 33.74 53.78
CA GLU A 183 -33.78 34.82 54.57
C GLU A 183 -35.25 34.72 54.97
#